data_AF-A0A4X2JUN6-F1
#
_entry.id   AF-A0A4X2JUN6-F1
#
_cell.length_a   1.000
_cell.length_b   1.000
_cell.length_c   1.000
_cell.angle_alpha   90.00
_cell.angle_beta   90.00
_cell.angle_gamma   90.00
#
_symmetry.space_group_name_H-M   'P 1'
#
loop_
_entity.id
_entity.type
_entity.pdbx_description
1 polymer ?
#
loop_
_entity_poly.entity_id
_entity_poly.type
_entity_poly.pdbx_seq_one_letter_code
_entity_poly.pdbx_strand_id
1 'polypeptide(L)'
;LLPSGGVSLAQFALAFIADTCVAGALLCGAGLLFHGMLMLRGQTTREWAHGQRLYDLGPWRNVQAALGSRWAFVWLWPFLSSPLPGDGITFQTTD
;
A
#
# COMPACT_ATOMS: atom_id res chain seq x y z
N LEU A 1 -32.98 -37.40 -5.02
CA LEU A 1 -33.27 -36.06 -4.44
C LEU A 1 -33.27 -36.20 -2.92
N LEU A 2 -32.13 -35.97 -2.27
CA LEU A 2 -32.04 -35.97 -0.81
C LEU A 2 -32.36 -34.56 -0.30
N PRO A 3 -33.38 -34.36 0.55
CA PRO A 3 -33.64 -33.09 1.20
C PRO A 3 -32.78 -33.02 2.47
N SER A 4 -31.57 -32.47 2.36
CA SER A 4 -30.73 -32.11 3.51
C SER A 4 -30.38 -30.63 3.43
N GLY A 5 -31.42 -29.78 3.54
CA GLY A 5 -31.39 -28.33 3.28
C GLY A 5 -30.95 -27.46 4.47
N GLY A 6 -29.97 -27.91 5.27
CA GLY A 6 -29.45 -27.14 6.40
C GLY A 6 -27.97 -26.81 6.22
N VAL A 7 -27.59 -25.54 6.36
CA VAL A 7 -26.18 -25.12 6.45
C VAL A 7 -25.67 -25.50 7.84
N SER A 8 -24.62 -26.31 7.90
CA SER A 8 -23.97 -26.61 9.18
C SER A 8 -23.24 -25.39 9.74
N LEU A 9 -23.06 -25.33 11.07
CA LEU A 9 -22.30 -24.26 11.70
C LEU A 9 -20.88 -24.11 11.12
N ALA A 10 -20.24 -25.22 10.77
CA ALA A 10 -18.92 -25.22 10.15
C ALA A 10 -18.93 -24.57 8.76
N GLN A 11 -19.95 -24.85 7.94
CA GLN A 11 -20.10 -24.22 6.62
C GLN A 11 -20.37 -22.72 6.74
N PHE A 12 -21.22 -22.32 7.68
CA PHE A 12 -21.47 -20.90 7.96
C PHE A 12 -20.18 -20.19 8.43
N ALA A 13 -19.46 -20.77 9.38
CA ALA A 13 -18.20 -20.21 9.88
C ALA A 13 -17.15 -20.07 8.78
N LEU A 14 -17.00 -21.08 7.92
CA LEU A 14 -16.08 -21.03 6.78
C LEU A 14 -16.44 -19.91 5.81
N ALA A 15 -17.72 -19.78 5.44
CA ALA A 15 -18.20 -18.72 4.57
C ALA A 15 -17.92 -17.33 5.16
N PHE A 16 -18.26 -17.13 6.44
CA PHE A 16 -18.01 -15.86 7.12
C PHE A 16 -16.52 -15.49 7.19
N ILE A 17 -15.65 -16.46 7.50
CA ILE A 17 -14.20 -16.24 7.53
C ILE A 17 -13.69 -15.90 6.13
N ALA A 18 -14.09 -16.66 5.11
CA ALA A 18 -13.69 -16.43 3.73
C ALA A 18 -14.13 -15.03 3.25
N ASP A 19 -15.38 -14.64 3.50
CA ASP A 19 -15.91 -13.33 3.13
C ASP A 19 -15.16 -12.20 3.84
N THR A 20 -14.85 -12.37 5.13
CA THR A 20 -14.05 -11.42 5.90
C THR A 20 -12.62 -11.30 5.34
N CYS A 21 -12.00 -12.41 4.98
CA CYS A 21 -10.69 -12.43 4.35
C CYS A 21 -10.71 -11.73 2.98
N VAL A 22 -11.73 -11.96 2.15
CA VAL A 22 -11.89 -11.29 0.86
C VAL A 22 -12.08 -9.79 1.05
N ALA A 23 -12.96 -9.36 1.95
CA ALA A 23 -13.15 -7.95 2.27
C ALA A 23 -11.86 -7.28 2.77
N GLY A 24 -11.13 -7.97 3.65
CA GLY A 24 -9.82 -7.52 4.14
C GLY A 24 -8.79 -7.39 3.02
N ALA A 25 -8.69 -8.39 2.15
CA ALA A 25 -7.78 -8.37 1.00
C ALA A 25 -8.10 -7.22 0.04
N LEU A 26 -9.39 -6.96 -0.23
CA LEU A 26 -9.83 -5.83 -1.06
C LEU A 26 -9.48 -4.48 -0.43
N LEU A 27 -9.73 -4.32 0.87
CA LEU A 27 -9.39 -3.09 1.59
C LEU A 27 -7.88 -2.84 1.59
N CYS A 28 -7.08 -3.84 1.93
CA CYS A 28 -5.62 -3.76 1.92
C CYS A 28 -5.09 -3.49 0.50
N GLY A 29 -5.63 -4.16 -0.51
CA GLY A 29 -5.27 -3.96 -1.90
C GLY A 29 -5.57 -2.54 -2.38
N ALA A 30 -6.75 -2.00 -2.06
CA ALA A 30 -7.11 -0.62 -2.37
C ALA A 30 -6.18 0.38 -1.68
N GLY A 31 -5.86 0.16 -0.40
CA GLY A 31 -4.90 0.97 0.34
C GLY A 31 -3.50 0.93 -0.29
N LEU A 32 -3.01 -0.27 -0.64
CA LEU A 32 -1.71 -0.43 -1.30
C LEU A 32 -1.64 0.30 -2.64
N LEU A 33 -2.69 0.18 -3.46
CA LEU A 33 -2.77 0.88 -4.76
C LEU A 33 -2.81 2.40 -4.59
N PHE A 34 -3.60 2.89 -3.62
CA PHE A 34 -3.70 4.31 -3.32
C PHE A 34 -2.36 4.87 -2.85
N HIS A 35 -1.74 4.26 -1.83
CA HIS A 35 -0.44 4.70 -1.31
C HIS A 35 0.69 4.49 -2.31
N GLY A 36 0.64 3.45 -3.14
CA GLY A 36 1.55 3.27 -4.26
C GLY A 36 1.45 4.40 -5.27
N MET A 37 0.25 4.84 -5.63
CA MET A 37 0.03 6.00 -6.51
C MET A 37 0.56 7.30 -5.89
N LEU A 38 0.34 7.51 -4.59
CA LEU A 38 0.90 8.67 -3.87
C LEU A 38 2.43 8.64 -3.88
N MET A 39 3.03 7.48 -3.60
CA MET A 39 4.48 7.29 -3.65
C MET A 39 5.04 7.58 -5.04
N LEU A 40 4.39 7.12 -6.11
CA LEU A 40 4.83 7.40 -7.48
C LEU A 40 4.76 8.89 -7.83
N ARG A 41 3.89 9.66 -7.17
CA ARG A 41 3.73 11.11 -7.37
C ARG A 41 4.54 11.96 -6.38
N GLY A 42 5.28 11.34 -5.47
CA GLY A 42 6.03 12.07 -4.44
C GLY A 42 5.12 12.85 -3.49
N GLN A 43 3.98 12.25 -3.09
CA GLN A 43 2.98 12.91 -2.26
C GLN A 43 2.67 12.14 -0.99
N THR A 44 2.36 12.86 0.08
CA THR A 44 1.63 12.37 1.24
C THR A 44 0.11 12.43 1.00
N THR A 45 -0.69 11.73 1.83
CA THR A 45 -2.15 11.81 1.76
C THR A 45 -2.65 13.24 1.97
N ARG A 46 -2.00 14.00 2.86
CA ARG A 46 -2.34 15.42 3.10
C ARG A 46 -2.09 16.27 1.86
N GLU A 47 -0.91 16.13 1.25
CA GLU A 47 -0.56 16.87 0.03
C GLU A 47 -1.51 16.55 -1.12
N TRP A 48 -1.84 15.28 -1.31
CA TRP A 48 -2.83 14.85 -2.30
C TRP A 48 -4.20 15.47 -2.04
N ALA A 49 -4.67 15.47 -0.79
CA ALA A 49 -5.95 16.08 -0.43
C ALA A 49 -5.98 17.60 -0.69
N HIS A 50 -4.83 18.26 -0.70
CA HIS A 50 -4.70 19.69 -1.00
C HIS A 50 -4.19 19.97 -2.44
N GLY A 51 -4.07 18.95 -3.29
CA GLY A 51 -3.60 19.09 -4.67
C GLY A 51 -2.12 19.50 -4.84
N GLN A 52 -1.29 19.35 -3.81
CA GLN A 52 0.12 19.79 -3.81
C GLN A 52 1.02 18.75 -4.48
N ARG A 53 1.80 19.14 -5.49
CA ARG A 53 2.73 18.25 -6.23
C ARG A 53 4.18 18.71 -6.22
N LEU A 54 4.54 19.54 -5.24
CA LEU A 54 5.82 20.24 -5.18
C LEU A 54 7.04 19.29 -5.12
N TYR A 55 6.86 18.10 -4.54
CA TYR A 55 7.92 17.11 -4.35
C TYR A 55 7.92 15.99 -5.41
N ASP A 56 7.17 16.15 -6.50
CA ASP A 56 7.14 15.17 -7.59
C ASP A 56 8.39 15.31 -8.47
N LEU A 57 9.39 14.47 -8.19
CA LEU A 57 10.69 14.43 -8.89
C LEU A 57 10.73 13.36 -10.00
N GLY A 58 9.59 12.73 -10.29
CA GLY A 58 9.44 11.62 -11.21
C GLY A 58 9.42 10.24 -10.52
N PRO A 59 8.75 9.24 -11.10
CA PRO A 59 8.39 7.99 -10.41
C PRO A 59 9.55 7.25 -9.76
N TRP A 60 10.69 7.13 -10.46
CA TRP A 60 11.87 6.46 -9.94
C TRP A 60 12.45 7.16 -8.70
N ARG A 61 12.63 8.49 -8.80
CA ARG A 61 13.20 9.30 -7.70
C ARG A 61 12.25 9.33 -6.51
N ASN A 62 10.94 9.37 -6.75
CA ASN A 62 9.95 9.36 -5.68
C ASN A 62 9.93 8.02 -4.94
N VAL A 63 10.01 6.89 -5.66
CA VAL A 63 10.13 5.55 -5.04
C VAL A 63 11.43 5.43 -4.25
N GLN A 64 12.56 5.90 -4.80
CA GLN A 64 13.83 5.89 -4.08
C GLN A 64 13.83 6.83 -2.86
N ALA A 65 13.12 7.95 -2.91
CA ALA A 65 12.95 8.85 -1.77
C ALA A 65 12.11 8.22 -0.65
N ALA A 66 11.12 7.40 -1.00
CA ALA A 66 10.25 6.73 -0.02
C ALA A 66 10.85 5.43 0.55
N LEU A 67 11.54 4.65 -0.28
CA LEU A 67 11.99 3.30 0.06
C LEU A 67 13.51 3.13 0.09
N GLY A 68 14.28 4.16 -0.26
CA GLY A 68 15.73 4.18 -0.18
C GLY A 68 16.45 3.53 -1.36
N SER A 69 17.78 3.43 -1.25
CA SER A 69 18.67 2.91 -2.31
C SER A 69 18.41 1.45 -2.71
N ARG A 70 17.82 0.65 -1.82
CA ARG A 70 17.52 -0.78 -2.02
C ARG A 70 16.02 -1.05 -2.14
N TRP A 71 15.28 -0.07 -2.67
CA TRP A 71 13.81 -0.10 -2.74
C TRP A 71 13.24 -1.37 -3.38
N ALA A 72 13.94 -2.01 -4.32
CA ALA A 72 13.47 -3.24 -4.96
C ALA A 72 13.42 -4.44 -3.99
N PHE A 73 14.35 -4.52 -3.04
CA PHE A 73 14.49 -5.65 -2.13
C PHE A 73 13.58 -5.56 -0.90
N VAL A 74 13.23 -4.34 -0.47
CA VAL A 74 12.34 -4.14 0.69
C VAL A 74 10.92 -4.66 0.47
N TRP A 75 10.48 -4.83 -0.78
CA TRP A 75 9.22 -5.49 -1.12
C TRP A 75 9.20 -6.98 -0.75
N LEU A 76 10.36 -7.64 -0.75
CA LEU A 76 10.49 -9.06 -0.40
C LEU A 76 10.76 -9.25 1.10
N TRP A 77 11.51 -8.31 1.71
CA TRP A 77 11.93 -8.39 3.10
C TRP A 77 11.95 -7.01 3.77
N PRO A 78 10.96 -6.67 4.62
CA PRO A 78 10.82 -5.31 5.16
C PRO A 78 11.88 -4.97 6.21
N PHE A 79 12.58 -5.95 6.76
CA PHE A 79 13.66 -5.72 7.73
C PHE A 79 15.02 -5.47 7.07
N LEU A 80 15.08 -5.43 5.74
CA LEU A 80 16.30 -5.06 5.03
C LEU A 80 16.53 -3.56 5.22
N SER A 81 17.72 -3.19 5.71
CA SER A 81 18.12 -1.78 5.74
C SER A 81 18.23 -1.24 4.31
N SER A 82 17.43 -0.22 4.01
CA SER A 82 17.47 0.56 2.77
C SER A 82 17.63 2.04 3.12
N PRO A 83 18.87 2.57 3.11
CA PRO A 83 19.13 3.96 3.48
C PRO A 83 18.36 4.94 2.61
N LEU A 84 17.64 5.87 3.26
CA LEU A 84 16.94 6.96 2.59
C LEU A 84 17.95 8.05 2.16
N PRO A 85 17.72 8.73 1.03
CA PRO A 85 18.63 9.76 0.54
C PRO A 85 18.54 11.09 1.29
N GLY A 86 17.53 11.29 2.15
CA GLY A 86 17.27 12.55 2.86
C GLY A 86 17.33 12.42 4.38
N ASP A 87 17.31 13.56 5.07
CA ASP A 87 17.34 13.71 6.53
C ASP A 87 15.94 13.67 7.18
N GLY A 88 14.88 13.64 6.37
CA GLY A 88 13.48 13.68 6.82
C GLY A 88 12.94 15.07 7.15
N ILE A 89 13.75 16.12 6.94
CA ILE A 89 13.39 17.52 7.22
C ILE A 89 13.48 18.37 5.94
N THR A 90 14.49 18.10 5.11
CA THR A 90 14.79 18.80 3.87
C THR A 90 14.42 17.94 2.68
N PHE A 91 13.53 18.44 1.82
CA PHE A 91 13.05 17.74 0.63
C PHE A 91 13.36 18.54 -0.63
N GLN A 92 13.77 17.84 -1.67
CA GLN A 92 14.02 18.44 -2.99
C GLN A 92 12.68 18.74 -3.65
N THR A 93 12.57 19.93 -4.24
CA THR A 93 11.38 20.41 -4.95
C THR A 93 11.67 20.49 -6.45
N THR A 94 10.62 20.60 -7.26
CA THR A 94 10.72 20.69 -8.73
C THR A 94 10.93 22.14 -9.23
N ASP A 95 11.06 23.10 -8.32
CA ASP A 95 11.26 24.55 -8.59
C ASP A 95 12.72 24.92 -8.91
#